data_AF-A0A2E9BXM1-F1
#
_entry.id   AF-A0A2E9BXM1-F1
#
_cell.length_a   1.000
_cell.length_b   1.000
_cell.length_c   1.000
_cell.angle_alpha   90.00
_cell.angle_beta   90.00
_cell.angle_gamma   90.00
#
_symmetry.space_group_name_H-M   'P 1'
#
loop_
_entity.id
_entity.type
_entity.pdbx_description
1 polymer ?
#
loop_
_entity_poly.entity_id
_entity_poly.type
_entity_poly.pdbx_seq_one_letter_code
_entity_poly.pdbx_strand_id
1 'polypeptide(L)'
;MPFSQQTCALEAVPSSLSPLEVTSLLCRARLLQRSALDGSVPRLLRGKNLGLLCDAAPDESQALFRNAAEELGAHVAVMRPGLSLASAPQEVQDTARMLGRLYDAVECQGLDAALVQRIGQHAGIPVFNGAAMKAHPADRLAELLGDQTPLADNRRFVLQALLLDAIA
;
A
#
# COMPACT_ATOMS: atom_id res chain seq x y z
N MET A 1 24.30 1.20 -26.55
CA MET A 1 24.10 1.57 -25.15
C MET A 1 22.82 0.89 -24.66
N PRO A 2 22.87 -0.19 -23.89
CA PRO A 2 21.65 -0.84 -23.44
C PRO A 2 21.09 -0.07 -22.24
N PHE A 3 19.83 0.37 -22.35
CA PHE A 3 19.03 0.88 -21.25
C PHE A 3 18.88 -0.25 -20.23
N SER A 4 19.52 -0.09 -19.06
CA SER A 4 19.38 -1.02 -17.95
C SER A 4 17.97 -0.86 -17.37
N GLN A 5 17.19 -1.94 -17.43
CA GLN A 5 15.88 -2.02 -16.80
C GLN A 5 16.07 -1.93 -15.29
N GLN A 6 15.75 -0.77 -14.73
CA GLN A 6 15.68 -0.55 -13.29
C GLN A 6 14.29 -1.06 -12.83
N THR A 7 14.14 -2.38 -12.67
CA THR A 7 13.04 -2.92 -11.87
C THR A 7 13.28 -2.55 -10.41
N CYS A 8 12.78 -1.38 -10.05
CA CYS A 8 12.79 -0.80 -8.73
C CYS A 8 11.86 -1.60 -7.82
N ALA A 9 12.42 -2.56 -7.08
CA ALA A 9 11.80 -3.07 -5.86
C ALA A 9 11.89 -1.98 -4.79
N LEU A 10 10.96 -1.02 -4.80
CA LEU A 10 10.88 0.03 -3.78
C LEU A 10 9.84 -0.34 -2.73
N GLU A 11 10.27 -0.30 -1.46
CA GLU A 11 9.40 -0.17 -0.31
C GLU A 11 8.39 0.94 -0.60
N ALA A 12 7.10 0.62 -0.61
CA ALA A 12 6.09 1.55 -1.12
C ALA A 12 5.83 2.78 -0.21
N VAL A 13 6.61 2.94 0.88
CA VAL A 13 6.99 4.24 1.45
C VAL A 13 8.46 4.12 1.86
N PRO A 14 9.41 4.76 1.17
CA PRO A 14 10.77 4.84 1.69
C PRO A 14 10.69 5.58 3.03
N SER A 15 11.44 5.10 4.02
CA SER A 15 11.69 5.81 5.29
C SER A 15 12.25 7.24 5.08
N SER A 16 12.57 7.59 3.84
CA SER A 16 13.00 8.89 3.35
C SER A 16 12.26 9.27 2.05
N LEU A 17 11.01 9.72 2.15
CA LEU A 17 10.36 10.45 1.07
C LEU A 17 11.00 11.84 0.95
N SER A 18 11.30 12.28 -0.27
CA SER A 18 11.73 13.65 -0.53
C SER A 18 10.61 14.65 -0.22
N PRO A 19 10.94 15.92 0.11
CA PRO A 19 9.93 16.95 0.37
C PRO A 19 8.94 17.15 -0.79
N LEU A 20 9.40 16.93 -2.03
CA LEU A 20 8.56 17.01 -3.23
C LEU A 20 7.56 15.85 -3.30
N GLU A 21 8.00 14.62 -3.03
CA GLU A 21 7.11 13.45 -3.00
C GLU A 21 6.06 13.58 -1.90
N VAL A 22 6.47 14.03 -0.71
CA VAL A 22 5.55 14.32 0.40
C VAL A 22 4.50 15.35 -0.02
N THR A 23 4.94 16.45 -0.65
CA THR A 23 4.03 17.51 -1.09
C THR A 23 3.06 17.01 -2.16
N SER A 24 3.56 16.25 -3.15
CA SER A 24 2.74 15.65 -4.20
C SER A 24 1.67 14.73 -3.61
N LEU A 25 2.07 13.86 -2.69
CA LEU A 25 1.18 12.90 -2.04
C LEU A 25 0.11 13.60 -1.19
N LEU A 26 0.50 14.61 -0.39
CA LEU A 26 -0.45 15.44 0.36
C LEU A 26 -1.43 16.18 -0.54
N CYS A 27 -0.97 16.70 -1.70
CA CYS A 27 -1.84 17.32 -2.68
C CYS A 27 -2.86 16.33 -3.24
N ARG A 28 -2.45 15.11 -3.60
CA ARG A 28 -3.37 14.04 -4.06
C ARG A 28 -4.38 13.67 -2.96
N ALA A 29 -3.91 13.50 -1.72
CA ALA A 29 -4.78 13.20 -0.58
C ALA A 29 -5.81 14.32 -0.35
N ARG A 30 -5.43 15.59 -0.47
CA ARG A 30 -6.37 16.73 -0.36
C ARG A 30 -7.40 16.74 -1.49
N LEU A 31 -7.02 16.38 -2.71
CA LEU A 31 -7.94 16.28 -3.82
C LEU A 31 -9.00 15.20 -3.55
N LEU A 32 -8.56 14.01 -3.10
CA LEU A 32 -9.45 12.92 -2.73
C LEU A 32 -10.38 13.30 -1.56
N GLN A 33 -9.85 13.97 -0.54
CA GLN A 33 -10.62 14.48 0.60
C GLN A 33 -11.74 15.42 0.12
N ARG A 34 -11.42 16.40 -0.73
CA ARG A 34 -12.43 17.32 -1.28
C ARG A 34 -13.47 16.60 -2.13
N SER A 35 -13.03 15.72 -3.02
CA SER A 35 -13.94 14.91 -3.85
C SER A 35 -14.89 14.05 -3.03
N ALA A 36 -14.43 13.51 -1.89
CA ALA A 36 -15.27 12.76 -0.97
C ALA A 36 -16.30 13.65 -0.27
N LEU A 37 -15.90 14.86 0.17
CA LEU A 37 -16.82 15.84 0.76
C LEU A 37 -17.87 16.33 -0.24
N ASP A 38 -17.52 16.44 -1.51
CA ASP A 38 -18.43 16.78 -2.61
C ASP A 38 -19.31 15.60 -3.07
N GLY A 39 -19.16 14.42 -2.45
CA GLY A 39 -19.94 13.22 -2.77
C GLY A 39 -19.53 12.51 -4.07
N SER A 40 -18.37 12.83 -4.64
CA SER A 40 -17.89 12.31 -5.92
C SER A 40 -16.49 11.69 -5.82
N VAL A 41 -16.35 10.57 -5.11
CA VAL A 41 -15.08 9.82 -5.05
C VAL A 41 -14.83 9.11 -6.40
N PRO A 42 -13.75 9.44 -7.13
CA PRO A 42 -13.45 8.81 -8.40
C PRO A 42 -12.94 7.38 -8.18
N ARG A 43 -13.48 6.42 -8.94
CA ARG A 43 -13.05 5.00 -8.92
C ARG A 43 -11.79 4.77 -9.76
N LEU A 44 -10.68 5.35 -9.31
CA LEU A 44 -9.41 5.39 -10.05
C LEU A 44 -8.70 4.04 -10.14
N LEU A 45 -8.99 3.09 -9.24
CA LEU A 45 -8.42 1.74 -9.22
C LEU A 45 -9.41 0.66 -9.66
N ARG A 46 -10.40 1.04 -10.48
CA ARG A 46 -11.44 0.12 -10.94
C ARG A 46 -10.83 -1.09 -11.67
N GLY A 47 -11.14 -2.29 -11.17
CA GLY A 47 -10.70 -3.56 -11.76
C GLY A 47 -9.29 -3.99 -11.34
N LYS A 48 -8.65 -3.26 -10.42
CA LYS A 48 -7.38 -3.65 -9.80
C LYS A 48 -7.61 -4.62 -8.65
N ASN A 49 -6.72 -5.60 -8.51
CA ASN A 49 -6.78 -6.60 -7.45
C ASN A 49 -5.60 -6.40 -6.49
N LEU A 50 -5.88 -6.21 -5.21
CA LEU A 50 -4.87 -6.03 -4.16
C LEU A 50 -4.86 -7.23 -3.21
N GLY A 51 -3.66 -7.70 -2.88
CA GLY A 51 -3.45 -8.72 -1.85
C GLY A 51 -3.16 -8.06 -0.51
N LEU A 52 -3.77 -8.54 0.56
CA LEU A 52 -3.45 -8.17 1.93
C LEU A 52 -2.99 -9.43 2.70
N LEU A 53 -1.70 -9.48 3.01
CA LEU A 53 -1.05 -10.54 3.78
C LEU A 53 -1.04 -10.16 5.26
N CYS A 54 -1.79 -10.88 6.10
CA CYS A 54 -1.82 -10.68 7.56
C CYS A 54 -2.03 -12.01 8.29
N ASP A 55 -1.33 -12.20 9.41
CA ASP A 55 -1.35 -13.46 10.18
C ASP A 55 -2.42 -13.47 11.30
N ALA A 56 -2.94 -12.29 11.65
CA ALA A 56 -3.86 -12.07 12.77
C ALA A 56 -5.35 -12.00 12.36
N ALA A 57 -6.22 -11.93 13.36
CA ALA A 57 -7.66 -11.68 13.19
C ALA A 57 -7.90 -10.25 12.64
N PRO A 58 -9.08 -9.97 12.04
CA PRO A 58 -9.38 -8.66 11.47
C PRO A 58 -9.19 -7.53 12.47
N ASP A 59 -8.43 -6.52 12.09
CA ASP A 59 -8.16 -5.35 12.91
C ASP A 59 -8.46 -4.04 12.17
N GLU A 60 -8.26 -2.92 12.87
CA GLU A 60 -8.50 -1.57 12.35
C GLU A 60 -7.66 -1.27 11.10
N SER A 61 -6.43 -1.79 11.03
CA SER A 61 -5.49 -1.55 9.92
C SER A 61 -5.96 -2.28 8.66
N GLN A 62 -6.37 -3.54 8.79
CA GLN A 62 -6.98 -4.31 7.71
C GLN A 62 -8.25 -3.64 7.18
N ALA A 63 -9.13 -3.19 8.08
CA ALA A 63 -10.37 -2.51 7.69
C ALA A 63 -10.07 -1.18 6.97
N LEU A 64 -9.11 -0.42 7.47
CA LEU A 64 -8.70 0.86 6.89
C LEU A 64 -8.14 0.70 5.48
N PHE A 65 -7.21 -0.24 5.26
CA PHE A 65 -6.65 -0.51 3.94
C PHE A 65 -7.72 -0.97 2.94
N ARG A 66 -8.58 -1.90 3.39
CA ARG A 66 -9.69 -2.41 2.58
C ARG A 66 -10.62 -1.27 2.14
N ASN A 67 -11.07 -0.46 3.07
CA ASN A 67 -11.96 0.67 2.78
C ASN A 67 -11.30 1.67 1.82
N ALA A 68 -10.03 2.03 2.04
CA ALA A 68 -9.29 2.93 1.18
C ALA A 68 -9.26 2.43 -0.28
N ALA A 69 -8.90 1.16 -0.48
CA ALA A 69 -8.81 0.54 -1.79
C ALA A 69 -10.18 0.34 -2.48
N GLU A 70 -11.17 -0.17 -1.74
CA GLU A 70 -12.50 -0.46 -2.27
C GLU A 70 -13.27 0.82 -2.66
N GLU A 71 -13.07 1.94 -1.93
CA GLU A 71 -13.60 3.25 -2.30
C GLU A 71 -13.04 3.76 -3.65
N LEU A 72 -11.78 3.45 -3.95
CA LEU A 72 -11.16 3.71 -5.25
C LEU A 72 -11.60 2.69 -6.32
N GLY A 73 -12.39 1.67 -5.96
CA GLY A 73 -12.93 0.67 -6.88
C GLY A 73 -12.05 -0.57 -7.09
N ALA A 74 -11.01 -0.76 -6.26
CA ALA A 74 -10.20 -1.98 -6.28
C ALA A 74 -10.88 -3.13 -5.51
N HIS A 75 -10.42 -4.36 -5.73
CA HIS A 75 -10.82 -5.54 -4.97
C HIS A 75 -9.70 -5.97 -4.03
N VAL A 76 -10.00 -6.22 -2.76
CA VAL A 76 -9.00 -6.62 -1.76
C VAL A 76 -9.23 -8.06 -1.28
N ALA A 77 -8.24 -8.92 -1.53
CA ALA A 77 -8.19 -10.29 -1.02
C ALA A 77 -7.30 -10.35 0.23
N VAL A 78 -7.86 -10.79 1.35
CA VAL A 78 -7.08 -11.01 2.59
C VAL A 78 -6.65 -12.46 2.65
N MET A 79 -5.38 -12.69 2.93
CA MET A 79 -4.81 -14.03 3.03
C MET A 79 -3.73 -14.10 4.11
N ARG A 80 -3.50 -15.30 4.63
CA ARG A 80 -2.40 -15.55 5.55
C ARG A 80 -1.12 -15.73 4.75
N PRO A 81 0.01 -15.16 5.18
CA PRO A 81 1.23 -15.14 4.39
C PRO A 81 1.83 -16.52 4.14
N GLY A 82 1.60 -17.52 5.00
CA GLY A 82 2.17 -18.87 4.89
C GLY A 82 3.71 -18.94 4.95
N LEU A 83 4.38 -17.80 4.84
CA LEU A 83 5.82 -17.59 4.83
C LEU A 83 6.30 -17.03 6.15
N SER A 84 7.54 -17.36 6.50
CA SER A 84 8.28 -16.79 7.63
C SER A 84 9.73 -16.53 7.24
N LEU A 85 10.51 -15.88 8.10
CA LEU A 85 11.96 -15.74 7.89
C LEU A 85 12.70 -17.08 7.82
N ALA A 86 12.14 -18.14 8.39
CA ALA A 86 12.68 -19.50 8.33
C ALA A 86 12.33 -20.24 7.02
N SER A 87 11.42 -19.71 6.20
CA SER A 87 11.07 -20.30 4.91
C SER A 87 12.27 -20.32 3.95
N ALA A 88 12.32 -21.32 3.08
CA ALA A 88 13.42 -21.47 2.14
C ALA A 88 13.45 -20.28 1.15
N PRO A 89 14.63 -19.79 0.73
CA PRO A 89 14.72 -18.65 -0.19
C PRO A 89 13.94 -18.88 -1.50
N GLN A 90 13.96 -20.11 -2.01
CA GLN A 90 13.23 -20.51 -3.21
C GLN A 90 11.71 -20.39 -3.03
N GLU A 91 11.20 -20.81 -1.87
CA GLU A 91 9.77 -20.75 -1.55
C GLU A 91 9.26 -19.31 -1.46
N VAL A 92 10.03 -18.41 -0.83
CA VAL A 92 9.72 -16.98 -0.77
C VAL A 92 9.69 -16.37 -2.17
N GLN A 93 10.67 -16.72 -3.02
CA GLN A 93 10.73 -16.25 -4.40
C GLN A 93 9.54 -16.73 -5.24
N ASP A 94 9.19 -18.01 -5.16
CA ASP A 94 8.10 -18.59 -5.94
C ASP A 94 6.74 -18.03 -5.51
N THR A 95 6.55 -17.83 -4.20
CA THR A 95 5.36 -17.17 -3.65
C THR A 95 5.28 -15.71 -4.08
N ALA A 96 6.39 -14.96 -4.03
CA ALA A 96 6.43 -13.57 -4.48
C ALA A 96 6.04 -13.44 -5.96
N ARG A 97 6.60 -14.30 -6.83
CA ARG A 97 6.25 -14.34 -8.26
C ARG A 97 4.78 -14.73 -8.49
N MET A 98 4.24 -15.64 -7.69
CA MET A 98 2.83 -15.99 -7.74
C MET A 98 1.95 -14.77 -7.41
N LEU A 99 2.26 -14.07 -6.33
CA LEU A 99 1.54 -12.86 -5.91
C LEU A 99 1.56 -11.79 -6.99
N GLY A 100 2.71 -11.53 -7.61
CA GLY A 100 2.86 -10.58 -8.71
C GLY A 100 2.08 -10.89 -9.98
N ARG A 101 1.66 -12.15 -10.18
CA ARG A 101 0.82 -12.56 -11.31
C ARG A 101 -0.67 -12.46 -11.01
N LEU A 102 -1.04 -12.48 -9.73
CA LEU A 102 -2.44 -12.51 -9.27
C LEU A 102 -2.95 -11.13 -8.87
N TYR A 103 -2.06 -10.24 -8.40
CA TYR A 103 -2.40 -8.96 -7.83
C TYR A 103 -1.64 -7.83 -8.52
N ASP A 104 -2.22 -6.63 -8.50
CA ASP A 104 -1.60 -5.39 -8.97
C ASP A 104 -0.70 -4.75 -7.88
N ALA A 105 -0.99 -4.99 -6.60
CA ALA A 105 -0.09 -4.68 -5.49
C ALA A 105 -0.42 -5.54 -4.25
N VAL A 106 0.51 -5.63 -3.31
CA VAL A 106 0.35 -6.41 -2.08
C VAL A 106 0.75 -5.59 -0.86
N GLU A 107 -0.06 -5.61 0.20
CA GLU A 107 0.30 -5.10 1.51
C GLU A 107 0.62 -6.26 2.46
N CYS A 108 1.75 -6.15 3.16
CA CYS A 108 2.18 -7.07 4.21
C CYS A 108 2.01 -6.38 5.57
N GLN A 109 1.11 -6.89 6.41
CA GLN A 109 0.88 -6.38 7.78
C GLN A 109 1.41 -7.39 8.81
N GLY A 110 2.28 -6.93 9.71
CA GLY A 110 2.84 -7.75 10.79
C GLY A 110 3.90 -8.77 10.35
N LEU A 111 4.41 -8.69 9.13
CA LEU A 111 5.53 -9.52 8.65
C LEU A 111 6.87 -8.86 8.97
N ASP A 112 7.92 -9.68 9.12
CA ASP A 112 9.29 -9.19 9.22
C ASP A 112 9.69 -8.34 8.02
N ALA A 113 10.26 -7.16 8.26
CA ALA A 113 10.67 -6.23 7.20
C ALA A 113 11.61 -6.90 6.17
N ALA A 114 12.53 -7.76 6.63
CA ALA A 114 13.42 -8.52 5.75
C ALA A 114 12.68 -9.53 4.86
N LEU A 115 11.58 -10.12 5.33
CA LEU A 115 10.73 -11.00 4.51
C LEU A 115 9.96 -10.18 3.48
N VAL A 116 9.38 -9.05 3.89
CA VAL A 116 8.67 -8.13 2.97
C VAL A 116 9.60 -7.64 1.87
N GLN A 117 10.85 -7.29 2.20
CA GLN A 117 11.85 -6.89 1.23
C GLN A 117 12.16 -8.01 0.22
N ARG A 118 12.33 -9.26 0.69
CA ARG A 118 12.54 -10.42 -0.20
C ARG A 118 11.35 -10.66 -1.13
N ILE A 119 10.12 -10.49 -0.64
CA ILE A 119 8.92 -10.58 -1.48
C ILE A 119 8.96 -9.46 -2.54
N GLY A 120 9.23 -8.22 -2.14
CA GLY A 120 9.33 -7.07 -3.06
C GLY A 120 10.38 -7.24 -4.15
N GLN A 121 11.50 -7.90 -3.86
CA GLN A 121 12.57 -8.19 -4.83
C GLN A 121 12.13 -9.12 -5.97
N HIS A 122 11.09 -9.92 -5.77
CA HIS A 122 10.69 -10.99 -6.71
C HIS A 122 9.26 -10.85 -7.23
N ALA A 123 8.41 -10.06 -6.58
CA ALA A 123 7.01 -9.92 -6.96
C ALA A 123 6.81 -9.14 -8.26
N GLY A 124 7.65 -8.13 -8.55
CA GLY A 124 7.48 -7.31 -9.76
C GLY A 124 6.24 -6.39 -9.73
N ILE A 125 5.61 -6.26 -8.56
CA ILE A 125 4.51 -5.36 -8.24
C ILE A 125 4.86 -4.56 -6.98
N PRO A 126 4.19 -3.44 -6.70
CA PRO A 126 4.37 -2.72 -5.44
C PRO A 126 4.05 -3.60 -4.23
N VAL A 127 4.97 -3.60 -3.25
CA VAL A 127 4.80 -4.29 -1.97
C VAL A 127 4.88 -3.29 -0.82
N PHE A 128 3.77 -3.12 -0.11
CA PHE A 128 3.65 -2.24 1.04
C PHE A 128 4.01 -2.98 2.32
N ASN A 129 4.79 -2.33 3.20
CA ASN A 129 5.11 -2.85 4.53
C ASN A 129 4.25 -2.14 5.59
N GLY A 130 3.03 -2.65 5.80
CA GLY A 130 2.12 -2.15 6.83
C GLY A 130 1.74 -0.69 6.68
N ALA A 131 1.41 -0.25 5.47
CA ALA A 131 1.07 1.14 5.20
C ALA A 131 -0.10 1.65 6.05
N ALA A 132 -1.05 0.77 6.38
CA ALA A 132 -2.19 1.07 7.24
C ALA A 132 -1.95 0.84 8.76
N MET A 133 -0.80 0.26 9.14
CA MET A 133 -0.48 -0.03 10.54
C MET A 133 -0.21 1.26 11.33
N LYS A 134 -0.39 1.18 12.65
CA LYS A 134 -0.09 2.29 13.57
C LYS A 134 1.41 2.56 13.63
N ALA A 135 1.78 3.82 13.85
CA ALA A 135 3.15 4.33 13.84
C ALA A 135 3.86 4.23 12.47
N HIS A 136 3.09 4.04 11.40
CA HIS A 136 3.61 4.12 10.04
C HIS A 136 3.82 5.61 9.64
N PRO A 137 4.79 5.97 8.78
CA PRO A 137 4.98 7.35 8.30
C PRO A 137 3.72 8.00 7.70
N ALA A 138 2.79 7.18 7.21
CA ALA A 138 1.46 7.61 6.75
C ALA A 138 0.65 8.35 7.84
N ASP A 139 0.86 8.03 9.13
CA ASP A 139 0.19 8.69 10.24
C ASP A 139 0.59 10.16 10.33
N ARG A 140 1.88 10.48 10.15
CA ARG A 140 2.35 11.87 10.12
C ARG A 140 1.80 12.64 8.91
N LEU A 141 1.66 11.97 7.77
CA LEU A 141 1.06 12.59 6.58
C LEU A 141 -0.44 12.88 6.82
N ALA A 142 -1.13 12.02 7.56
CA ALA A 142 -2.54 12.25 7.91
C ALA A 142 -2.71 13.44 8.87
N GLU A 143 -1.78 13.64 9.80
CA GLU A 143 -1.73 14.84 10.66
C GLU A 143 -1.48 16.11 9.84
N LEU A 144 -0.56 16.06 8.87
CA LEU A 144 -0.25 17.20 7.97
C LEU A 144 -1.38 17.55 7.00
N LEU A 145 -2.32 16.62 6.74
CA LEU A 145 -3.43 16.86 5.82
C LEU A 145 -4.36 17.98 6.32
N GLY A 146 -4.63 18.00 7.63
CA GLY A 146 -5.36 19.06 8.36
C GLY A 146 -6.71 18.63 8.96
N ASP A 147 -7.39 19.58 9.61
CA ASP A 147 -8.53 19.31 10.53
C ASP A 147 -9.92 19.23 9.85
N GLN A 148 -10.01 19.22 8.52
CA GLN A 148 -11.31 19.25 7.82
C GLN A 148 -12.11 17.95 8.00
N THR A 149 -11.42 16.85 8.30
CA THR A 149 -12.03 15.56 8.60
C THR A 149 -11.32 14.92 9.80
N PRO A 150 -11.97 13.99 10.52
CA PRO A 150 -11.34 13.21 11.57
C PRO A 150 -10.02 12.57 11.12
N LEU A 151 -9.05 12.41 12.03
CA LEU A 151 -7.75 11.83 11.71
C LEU A 151 -7.86 10.44 11.05
N ALA A 152 -8.82 9.63 11.47
CA ALA A 152 -9.09 8.32 10.87
C ALA A 152 -9.42 8.43 9.37
N ASP A 153 -10.20 9.45 8.98
CA ASP A 153 -10.54 9.70 7.57
C ASP A 153 -9.34 10.27 6.80
N ASN A 154 -8.51 11.09 7.44
CA ASN A 154 -7.26 11.58 6.83
C ASN A 154 -6.31 10.43 6.49
N ARG A 155 -6.17 9.45 7.40
CA ARG A 155 -5.35 8.26 7.16
C ARG A 155 -5.84 7.49 5.93
N ARG A 156 -7.16 7.37 5.78
CA ARG A 156 -7.79 6.76 4.59
C ARG A 156 -7.41 7.49 3.30
N PHE A 157 -7.49 8.83 3.26
CA PHE A 157 -7.13 9.59 2.06
C PHE A 157 -5.62 9.53 1.72
N VAL A 158 -4.76 9.49 2.73
CA VAL A 158 -3.32 9.28 2.54
C VAL A 158 -3.04 7.90 1.96
N LEU A 159 -3.70 6.85 2.46
CA LEU A 159 -3.59 5.50 1.91
C LEU A 159 -4.09 5.41 0.47
N GLN A 160 -5.20 6.07 0.15
CA GLN A 160 -5.68 6.17 -1.22
C GLN A 160 -4.66 6.85 -2.14
N ALA A 161 -4.04 7.95 -1.70
CA ALA A 161 -3.00 8.62 -2.46
C ALA A 161 -1.77 7.72 -2.68
N LEU A 162 -1.35 6.96 -1.66
CA LEU A 162 -0.26 5.98 -1.75
C LEU A 162 -0.56 4.87 -2.76
N LEU A 163 -1.77 4.30 -2.70
CA LEU A 163 -2.20 3.26 -3.63
C LEU A 163 -2.21 3.77 -5.07
N LEU A 164 -2.68 4.99 -5.30
CA LEU A 164 -2.68 5.59 -6.63
C LEU A 164 -1.27 5.84 -7.15
N ASP A 165 -0.37 6.36 -6.32
CA ASP A 165 1.01 6.65 -6.75
C ASP A 165 1.79 5.37 -7.10
N ALA A 166 1.45 4.25 -6.45
CA ALA A 166 2.10 2.97 -6.69
C ALA A 166 1.52 2.16 -7.86
N ILE A 167 0.21 2.27 -8.12
CA ILE A 167 -0.52 1.38 -9.05
C ILE A 167 -0.94 2.08 -10.36
N ALA A 168 -1.16 3.40 -10.35
CA ALA A 168 -1.71 4.15 -11.48
C ALA A 168 -0.62 4.63 -12.45
#